data_AF-A0A0C2D5E3-F1
#
_entry.id   AF-A0A0C2D5E3-F1
#
_cell.length_a   1.000
_cell.length_b   1.000
_cell.length_c   1.000
_cell.angle_alpha   90.00
_cell.angle_beta   90.00
_cell.angle_gamma   90.00
#
_symmetry.space_group_name_H-M   'P 1'
#
loop_
_entity.id
_entity.type
_entity.pdbx_description
1 polymer ?
#
loop_
_entity_poly.entity_id
_entity_poly.type
_entity_poly.pdbx_seq_one_letter_code
_entity_poly.pdbx_strand_id
1 'polypeptide(L)' 'MPEQGAKCNDTCGMCGVIPSYRYCWPSGCQCTGAFKMNQACAAPVCTFPRATCCAPYVKKIVNKQFVCA' A
#
# COMPACT_ATOMS: atom_id res chain seq x y z
N MET A 1 -16.81 3.69 13.05
CA MET A 1 -16.14 2.47 13.55
C MET A 1 -14.73 2.52 13.00
N PRO A 2 -13.68 2.60 13.83
CA PRO A 2 -12.32 2.55 13.29
C PRO A 2 -12.14 1.12 12.78
N GLU A 3 -12.16 0.92 11.46
CA GLU A 3 -11.74 -0.36 10.91
C GLU A 3 -10.32 -0.61 11.39
N GLN A 4 -10.19 -1.65 12.20
CA GLN A 4 -8.93 -2.12 12.76
C GLN A 4 -7.97 -2.36 11.61
N GLY A 5 -6.94 -1.50 11.55
CA GLY A 5 -5.76 -1.54 10.69
C GLY A 5 -5.85 -2.52 9.53
N ALA A 6 -6.35 -2.05 8.39
CA ALA A 6 -6.39 -2.84 7.18
C ALA A 6 -5.03 -3.50 6.94
N LYS A 7 -5.00 -4.83 7.03
CA LYS A 7 -3.78 -5.61 6.94
C LYS A 7 -3.34 -5.69 5.49
N CYS A 8 -2.04 -5.52 5.26
CA CYS A 8 -1.46 -5.82 3.96
C CYS A 8 -1.70 -7.30 3.64
N ASN A 9 -2.16 -7.58 2.43
CA ASN A 9 -2.36 -8.95 1.96
C ASN A 9 -1.04 -9.65 1.56
N ASP A 10 0.07 -8.92 1.54
CA ASP A 10 1.43 -9.46 1.39
C ASP A 10 2.35 -8.89 2.49
N THR A 11 3.55 -9.44 2.61
CA THR A 11 4.53 -9.11 3.66
C THR A 11 5.83 -8.54 3.11
N CYS A 12 6.03 -8.50 1.79
CA CYS A 12 7.17 -7.82 1.17
C CYS A 12 6.89 -7.39 -0.28
N GLY A 13 7.87 -6.71 -0.88
CA GLY A 13 7.97 -6.47 -2.31
C GLY A 13 7.09 -5.35 -2.85
N MET A 14 6.35 -4.63 -1.99
CA MET A 14 5.23 -3.78 -2.40
C MET A 14 4.20 -4.52 -3.28
N CYS A 15 4.10 -5.83 -3.11
CA CYS A 15 3.17 -6.68 -3.84
C CYS A 15 1.76 -6.63 -3.24
N GLY A 16 1.67 -6.26 -1.96
CA GLY A 16 0.40 -6.17 -1.26
C GLY A 16 -0.30 -4.84 -1.45
N VAL A 17 -1.61 -4.83 -1.27
CA VAL A 17 -2.45 -3.64 -1.30
C VAL A 17 -3.39 -3.59 -0.10
N ILE A 18 -3.57 -2.39 0.42
CA ILE A 18 -4.56 -2.05 1.44
C ILE A 18 -5.66 -1.23 0.76
N PRO A 19 -6.92 -1.70 0.79
CA PRO A 19 -8.04 -0.89 0.35
C PRO A 19 -8.34 0.18 1.40
N SER A 20 -8.22 1.44 0.99
CA SER A 20 -8.52 2.62 1.79
C SER A 20 -9.78 3.28 1.25
N TYR A 21 -10.71 3.59 2.16
CA TYR A 21 -11.94 4.29 1.85
C TYR A 21 -11.85 5.70 2.43
N ARG A 22 -12.31 6.68 1.65
CA ARG A 22 -12.36 8.07 2.11
C ARG A 22 -13.79 8.46 2.43
N TYR A 23 -13.95 9.18 3.52
CA TYR A 23 -15.22 9.78 3.90
C TYR A 23 -15.17 11.29 3.67
N CYS A 24 -16.26 11.83 3.14
CA CYS A 24 -16.42 13.25 2.87
C CYS A 24 -17.06 13.94 4.06
N TRP A 25 -16.33 14.84 4.70
CA TRP A 25 -16.87 15.72 5.73
C TRP A 25 -16.99 17.14 5.17
N PRO A 26 -18.17 17.81 5.26
CA PRO A 26 -19.41 17.39 5.92
C PRO A 26 -20.19 16.31 5.14
N SER A 27 -20.92 15.46 5.87
CA SER A 27 -21.80 14.45 5.28
C SER A 27 -22.88 15.11 4.43
N GLY A 28 -22.99 14.75 3.15
CA GLY A 28 -24.07 15.23 2.27
C GLY A 28 -23.59 15.84 0.95
N CYS A 29 -22.29 16.16 0.83
CA CYS A 29 -21.71 16.61 -0.43
C CYS A 29 -21.07 15.43 -1.20
N GLN A 30 -21.22 15.43 -2.53
CA GLN A 30 -20.46 14.53 -3.41
C GLN A 30 -19.01 15.03 -3.48
N CYS A 31 -18.05 14.34 -2.84
CA CYS A 31 -16.64 14.66 -3.10
C CYS A 31 -16.25 14.25 -4.51
N THR A 32 -15.49 15.12 -5.17
CA THR A 32 -14.84 14.79 -6.42
C THR A 32 -13.69 13.80 -6.22
N GLY A 33 -13.59 12.79 -7.10
CA GLY A 33 -12.52 11.78 -7.12
C GLY A 33 -12.96 10.37 -6.67
N ALA A 34 -12.00 9.46 -6.49
CA ALA A 34 -12.28 8.06 -6.17
C ALA A 34 -12.55 7.80 -4.68
N PHE A 35 -13.75 7.30 -4.34
CA PHE A 35 -14.14 6.90 -2.97
C PHE A 35 -13.25 5.79 -2.38
N LYS A 36 -12.78 4.88 -3.23
CA LYS A 36 -11.90 3.76 -2.88
C LYS A 36 -10.54 3.98 -3.52
N MET A 37 -9.49 3.73 -2.75
CA MET A 37 -8.10 3.74 -3.21
C MET A 37 -7.41 2.46 -2.76
N ASN A 38 -6.53 1.91 -3.58
CA ASN A 38 -5.65 0.82 -3.16
C ASN A 38 -4.26 1.41 -2.92
N GLN A 39 -3.75 1.29 -1.69
CA GLN A 39 -2.42 1.73 -1.34
C GLN A 39 -1.50 0.53 -1.26
N ALA A 40 -0.40 0.53 -2.00
CA ALA A 40 0.59 -0.52 -1.91
C ALA A 40 1.23 -0.56 -0.51
N CYS A 41 1.55 -1.76 -0.05
CA CYS A 41 2.04 -1.99 1.30
C CYS A 41 3.13 -3.08 1.31
N ALA A 42 3.81 -3.21 2.46
CA ALA A 42 4.97 -4.08 2.64
C ALA A 42 6.18 -3.68 1.78
N ALA A 43 6.71 -2.48 2.07
CA ALA A 43 7.91 -1.92 1.45
C ALA A 43 9.20 -2.77 1.55
N PRO A 44 9.46 -3.60 2.59
CA PRO A 44 10.66 -4.41 2.64
C PRO A 44 10.79 -5.30 1.40
N VAL A 45 12.01 -5.49 0.89
CA VAL A 45 12.25 -6.38 -0.25
C VAL A 45 11.90 -7.83 0.05
N CYS A 46 11.41 -8.55 -0.95
CA CYS A 46 11.26 -10.00 -0.85
C CYS A 46 12.59 -10.74 -1.03
N THR A 47 12.73 -11.85 -0.31
CA THR A 47 13.82 -12.80 -0.50
C THR A 47 13.48 -13.84 -1.56
N PHE A 48 14.51 -14.49 -2.10
CA PHE A 48 14.37 -15.62 -3.01
C PHE A 48 13.45 -16.70 -2.40
N PRO A 49 12.56 -17.36 -3.18
CA PRO A 49 12.47 -17.38 -4.65
C PRO A 49 11.57 -16.31 -5.28
N ARG A 50 10.97 -15.42 -4.48
CA ARG A 50 10.07 -14.40 -5.00
C ARG A 50 10.85 -13.26 -5.67
N ALA A 51 10.20 -12.59 -6.61
CA ALA A 51 10.72 -11.35 -7.17
C ALA A 51 10.92 -10.34 -6.03
N THR A 52 12.07 -9.66 -6.02
CA THR A 52 12.46 -8.74 -4.94
C THR A 52 11.44 -7.62 -4.72
N CYS A 53 10.87 -7.10 -5.81
CA CYS A 53 9.81 -6.10 -5.84
C CYS A 53 8.78 -6.44 -6.93
N CYS A 54 7.51 -6.15 -6.67
CA CYS A 54 6.45 -6.23 -7.67
C CYS A 54 6.41 -4.97 -8.54
N ALA A 55 6.10 -5.12 -9.82
CA ALA A 55 5.92 -3.99 -10.72
C ALA A 55 4.79 -3.06 -10.22
N PRO A 56 4.94 -1.72 -10.32
CA PRO A 56 6.03 -0.97 -10.95
C PRO A 56 7.21 -0.63 -10.02
N TYR A 57 7.24 -1.15 -8.80
CA TYR A 57 8.23 -0.77 -7.79
C TYR A 57 9.59 -1.41 -8.06
N VAL A 58 10.64 -0.66 -7.77
CA VAL A 58 12.02 -1.14 -7.91
C VAL A 58 12.75 -1.09 -6.57
N LYS A 59 13.79 -1.92 -6.44
CA LYS A 59 14.62 -1.95 -5.24
C LYS A 59 15.37 -0.62 -5.10
N LYS A 60 15.21 0.04 -3.97
CA LYS A 60 15.92 1.26 -3.56
C LYS A 60 16.50 1.10 -2.17
N ILE A 61 17.50 1.92 -1.84
CA ILE A 61 18.02 2.01 -0.47
C ILE A 61 17.40 3.26 0.18
N VAL A 62 16.58 3.06 1.19
CA VAL A 62 15.98 4.13 2.00
C VAL A 62 16.38 3.90 3.44
N ASN A 63 16.93 4.91 4.10
CA ASN A 63 17.37 4.82 5.50
C ASN A 63 18.29 3.59 5.78
N LYS A 64 19.25 3.32 4.88
CA LYS A 64 20.16 2.16 4.94
C LYS A 64 19.49 0.77 4.87
N GLN A 65 18.23 0.70 4.44
CA GLN A 65 17.48 -0.54 4.23
C GLN A 65 17.09 -0.71 2.76
N PHE A 66 17.08 -1.96 2.29
CA PHE A 66 16.55 -2.28 0.97
C PHE A 66 15.02 -2.33 1.02
N VAL A 67 14.38 -1.47 0.23
CA VAL A 67 12.93 -1.38 0.13
C VAL A 67 12.52 -1.31 -1.34
N CYS A 68 11.25 -1.60 -1.62
CA CYS A 68 10.62 -1.41 -2.91
C CYS A 68 9.89 -0.07 -2.92
N ALA A 69 10.18 0.77 -3.92
CA ALA A 69 9.59 2.11 -4.08
C ALA A 69 9.77 2.64 -5.50
#